data_AF-A0A355YR33-F1
#
_entry.id   AF-A0A355YR33-F1
#
_cell.length_a   1.000
_cell.length_b   1.000
_cell.length_c   1.000
_cell.angle_alpha   90.00
_cell.angle_beta   90.00
_cell.angle_gamma   90.00
#
_symmetry.space_group_name_H-M   'P 1'
#
loop_
_entity.id
_entity.type
_entity.pdbx_description
1 polymer ?
#
loop_
_entity_poly.entity_id
_entity_poly.type
_entity_poly.pdbx_seq_one_letter_code
_entity_poly.pdbx_strand_id
1 'polypeptide(L)'
;MKKPIVVLGIGELGSVFARAFLKNNHAVYPITRSTDINELKASIDPELILVCTAESDLQSALSSIPSEWKDRVAMMQNELLPRDWETHNFTNPTVISVWFEKKKGMDSKV
;
A
#
# COMPACT_ATOMS: atom_id res chain seq x y z
N MET A 1 16.84 0.74 12.65
CA MET A 1 15.62 0.32 11.92
C MET A 1 15.68 0.89 10.52
N LYS A 2 15.21 0.16 9.50
CA LYS A 2 15.11 0.71 8.14
C LYS A 2 13.98 1.73 8.07
N LYS A 3 13.96 2.57 7.03
CA LYS A 3 12.87 3.53 6.79
C LYS A 3 11.50 2.80 6.81
N PRO A 4 10.45 3.40 7.38
CA PRO A 4 9.17 2.73 7.54
C PRO A 4 8.48 2.47 6.20
N ILE A 5 7.52 1.56 6.20
CA ILE A 5 6.65 1.27 5.07
C ILE A 5 5.23 1.65 5.46
N VAL A 6 4.57 2.39 4.59
CA VAL A 6 3.14 2.68 4.72
C VAL A 6 2.37 1.62 3.95
N VAL A 7 1.34 1.05 4.57
CA VAL A 7 0.41 0.12 3.90
C VAL A 7 -0.99 0.72 3.94
N LEU A 8 -1.46 1.20 2.79
CA LEU A 8 -2.78 1.78 2.63
C LEU A 8 -3.77 0.66 2.28
N GLY A 9 -4.61 0.30 3.25
CA GLY A 9 -5.47 -0.88 3.19
C GLY A 9 -4.81 -2.12 3.81
N ILE A 10 -5.28 -2.49 5.00
CA ILE A 10 -4.75 -3.63 5.77
C ILE A 10 -5.67 -4.87 5.69
N GLY A 11 -6.19 -5.14 4.50
CA GLY A 11 -6.95 -6.37 4.21
C GLY A 11 -6.05 -7.63 4.24
N GLU A 12 -6.53 -8.72 3.65
CA GLU A 12 -5.80 -10.01 3.66
C GLU A 12 -4.39 -9.88 3.07
N LEU A 13 -4.27 -9.39 1.83
CA LEU A 13 -2.98 -9.24 1.15
C LEU A 13 -2.12 -8.15 1.81
N GLY A 14 -2.71 -7.01 2.20
CA GLY A 14 -1.99 -5.95 2.91
C GLY A 14 -1.33 -6.47 4.19
N SER A 15 -2.00 -7.36 4.93
CA SER A 15 -1.46 -7.99 6.14
C SER A 15 -0.30 -8.95 5.85
N VAL A 16 -0.36 -9.68 4.72
CA VAL A 16 0.74 -10.57 4.28
C VAL A 16 2.02 -9.76 4.01
N PHE A 17 1.91 -8.67 3.25
CA PHE A 17 3.04 -7.79 2.96
C PHE A 17 3.53 -7.07 4.22
N ALA A 18 2.63 -6.54 5.05
CA ALA A 18 2.99 -5.89 6.31
C ALA A 18 3.87 -6.79 7.19
N ARG A 19 3.51 -8.08 7.33
CA ARG A 19 4.33 -9.02 8.09
C ARG A 19 5.69 -9.26 7.45
N ALA A 20 5.75 -9.36 6.12
CA ALA A 20 7.02 -9.49 5.41
C ALA A 20 7.93 -8.28 5.64
N PHE A 21 7.40 -7.05 5.61
CA PHE A 21 8.16 -5.84 5.89
C PHE A 21 8.67 -5.79 7.33
N LEU A 22 7.83 -6.15 8.31
CA LEU A 22 8.24 -6.27 9.72
C LEU A 22 9.37 -7.29 9.90
N LYS A 23 9.27 -8.47 9.27
CA LYS A 23 10.35 -9.49 9.27
C LYS A 23 11.64 -8.97 8.63
N ASN A 24 11.55 -8.03 7.70
CA ASN A 24 12.68 -7.38 7.04
C ASN A 24 13.19 -6.10 7.75
N ASN A 25 12.79 -5.89 9.00
CA ASN A 25 13.23 -4.79 9.87
C ASN A 25 12.80 -3.38 9.40
N HIS A 26 11.67 -3.30 8.69
CA HIS A 26 10.95 -2.07 8.42
C HIS A 26 9.76 -1.93 9.38
N ALA A 27 9.61 -0.78 10.04
CA ALA A 27 8.37 -0.48 10.76
C ALA A 27 7.21 -0.32 9.75
N VAL A 28 6.02 -0.79 10.11
CA VAL A 28 4.83 -0.70 9.23
C VAL A 28 3.80 0.23 9.84
N TYR A 29 3.37 1.21 9.05
CA TYR A 29 2.33 2.17 9.40
C TYR A 29 1.09 1.91 8.54
N PRO A 30 0.02 1.33 9.09
CA PRO A 30 -1.21 1.12 8.35
C PRO A 30 -1.96 2.45 8.17
N ILE A 31 -2.43 2.71 6.96
CA ILE A 31 -3.43 3.75 6.68
C ILE A 31 -4.77 3.05 6.46
N THR A 32 -5.76 3.40 7.28
CA THR A 32 -7.15 2.97 7.16
C THR A 32 -8.03 4.18 6.84
N ARG A 33 -9.33 3.95 6.66
CA ARG A 33 -10.31 5.02 6.41
C ARG A 33 -10.40 6.06 7.55
N SER A 34 -9.90 5.74 8.74
CA SER A 34 -9.90 6.64 9.90
C SER A 34 -8.55 7.30 10.16
N THR A 35 -7.53 7.02 9.35
CA THR A 35 -6.19 7.60 9.53
C THR A 35 -6.13 8.99 8.93
N ASP A 36 -5.70 9.98 9.71
CA ASP A 36 -5.29 11.27 9.15
C ASP A 36 -3.90 11.14 8.51
N ILE A 37 -3.88 11.12 7.18
CA ILE A 37 -2.64 10.95 6.42
C ILE A 37 -1.74 12.18 6.54
N ASN A 38 -2.29 13.38 6.74
CA ASN A 38 -1.48 14.59 6.86
C ASN A 38 -0.73 14.62 8.19
N GLU A 39 -1.37 14.19 9.28
CA GLU A 39 -0.72 14.01 10.58
C GLU A 39 0.39 12.96 10.50
N LEU A 40 0.08 11.80 9.90
CA LEU A 40 1.07 10.74 9.72
C LEU A 40 2.26 11.22 8.89
N LYS A 41 1.99 11.93 7.79
CA LYS A 41 3.00 12.50 6.91
C LYS A 41 3.97 13.44 7.62
N ALA A 42 3.47 14.24 8.56
CA ALA A 42 4.33 15.12 9.36
C ALA A 42 5.29 14.35 10.29
N SER A 43 5.02 13.07 10.54
CA SER A 43 5.72 12.27 11.55
C SER A 43 6.69 11.24 10.98
N ILE A 44 6.57 10.86 9.71
CA ILE A 44 7.39 9.80 9.09
C ILE A 44 7.83 10.14 7.66
N ASP A 45 9.01 9.63 7.27
CA ASP A 45 9.51 9.61 5.89
C ASP A 45 9.60 8.15 5.41
N PRO A 46 8.56 7.60 4.77
CA PRO A 46 8.51 6.19 4.39
C PRO A 46 9.40 5.87 3.19
N GLU A 47 9.91 4.64 3.14
CA GLU A 47 10.63 4.09 1.98
C GLU A 47 9.66 3.75 0.84
N LEU A 48 8.45 3.31 1.18
CA LEU A 48 7.45 2.81 0.25
C LEU A 48 6.05 3.07 0.79
N ILE A 49 5.12 3.40 -0.10
CA ILE A 49 3.68 3.40 0.14
C ILE A 49 3.08 2.27 -0.69
N LEU A 50 2.62 1.20 -0.04
CA LEU A 50 1.96 0.08 -0.70
C LEU A 50 0.43 0.25 -0.61
N VAL A 51 -0.22 0.41 -1.76
CA VAL A 51 -1.68 0.48 -1.89
C VAL A 51 -2.25 -0.92 -2.06
N CYS A 52 -3.07 -1.34 -1.10
CA CYS A 52 -3.67 -2.68 -0.98
C CYS A 52 -5.19 -2.58 -0.76
N THR A 53 -5.85 -1.63 -1.42
CA THR A 53 -7.30 -1.42 -1.33
C THR A 53 -8.07 -2.24 -2.36
N ALA A 54 -9.38 -2.40 -2.13
CA ALA A 54 -10.27 -2.96 -3.14
C ALA A 54 -10.37 -2.05 -4.38
N GLU A 55 -10.81 -2.61 -5.50
CA GLU A 55 -10.98 -1.89 -6.77
C GLU A 55 -11.85 -0.64 -6.64
N SER A 56 -12.99 -0.78 -5.96
CA SER A 56 -13.95 0.31 -5.75
C SER A 56 -13.36 1.48 -4.95
N ASP A 57 -12.31 1.22 -4.16
CA ASP A 57 -11.70 2.18 -3.26
C ASP A 57 -10.40 2.77 -3.83
N LEU A 58 -9.88 2.23 -4.94
CA LEU A 58 -8.59 2.58 -5.52
C LEU A 58 -8.48 4.09 -5.80
N GLN A 59 -9.43 4.67 -6.51
CA GLN A 59 -9.35 6.08 -6.92
C GLN A 59 -9.37 7.04 -5.72
N SER A 60 -10.13 6.71 -4.67
CA SER A 60 -10.15 7.46 -3.42
C SER A 60 -8.80 7.33 -2.69
N ALA A 61 -8.26 6.10 -2.62
CA ALA A 61 -6.95 5.84 -2.03
C ALA A 61 -5.84 6.64 -2.73
N LEU A 62 -5.76 6.58 -4.07
CA LEU A 62 -4.78 7.30 -4.86
C LEU A 62 -4.87 8.83 -4.66
N SER A 63 -6.10 9.36 -4.60
CA SER A 63 -6.34 10.79 -4.34
C SER A 63 -5.83 11.24 -2.97
N SER A 64 -5.87 10.34 -1.98
CA SER A 64 -5.46 10.64 -0.60
C SER A 64 -3.95 10.67 -0.38
N ILE A 65 -3.15 10.14 -1.32
CA ILE A 65 -1.70 10.06 -1.17
C ILE A 65 -1.08 11.46 -1.33
N PRO A 66 -0.30 11.94 -0.34
CA PRO A 66 0.37 13.23 -0.42
C PRO A 66 1.34 13.31 -1.60
N SER A 67 1.47 14.49 -2.20
CA SER A 67 2.34 14.73 -3.36
C SER A 67 3.80 14.30 -3.15
N GLU A 68 4.35 14.54 -1.96
CA GLU A 68 5.75 14.19 -1.62
C GLU A 68 6.03 12.69 -1.49
N TRP A 69 4.98 11.86 -1.46
CA TRP A 69 5.10 10.41 -1.40
C TRP A 69 4.88 9.73 -2.75
N LYS A 70 4.48 10.50 -3.79
CA LYS A 70 4.10 9.96 -5.10
C LYS A 70 5.27 9.38 -5.91
N ASP A 71 6.50 9.61 -5.47
CA ASP A 71 7.73 9.07 -6.07
C ASP A 71 8.04 7.63 -5.65
N ARG A 72 7.36 7.10 -4.61
CA ARG A 72 7.66 5.80 -3.99
C ARG A 72 6.40 4.95 -3.72
N VAL A 73 5.44 5.02 -4.63
CA VAL A 73 4.18 4.28 -4.54
C VAL A 73 4.26 2.94 -5.28
N ALA A 74 3.81 1.89 -4.62
CA ALA A 74 3.46 0.62 -5.26
C ALA A 74 1.95 0.35 -5.14
N MET A 75 1.34 -0.13 -6.22
CA MET A 75 -0.09 -0.43 -6.29
C MET A 75 -0.28 -1.92 -6.51
N MET A 76 -0.94 -2.59 -5.57
CA MET A 76 -1.26 -4.01 -5.67
C MET A 76 -2.71 -4.18 -6.07
N GLN A 77 -2.93 -4.34 -7.38
CA GLN A 77 -4.27 -4.51 -7.94
C GLN A 77 -4.17 -5.21 -9.30
N ASN A 78 -5.15 -6.08 -9.58
CA ASN A 78 -5.23 -6.75 -10.87
C ASN A 78 -5.81 -5.82 -11.95
N GLU A 79 -5.43 -6.06 -13.20
CA GLU A 79 -5.96 -5.35 -14.38
C GLU A 79 -5.78 -3.82 -14.37
N LEU A 80 -4.79 -3.33 -13.62
CA LEU A 80 -4.40 -1.92 -13.59
C LEU A 80 -3.87 -1.44 -14.95
N LEU A 81 -4.37 -0.30 -15.42
CA LEU A 81 -3.95 0.38 -16.65
C LEU A 81 -3.48 1.81 -16.33
N PRO A 82 -2.59 2.41 -17.15
CA PRO A 82 -2.02 3.73 -16.86
C PRO A 82 -3.04 4.82 -16.52
N ARG A 83 -4.19 4.83 -17.20
CA ARG A 83 -5.31 5.75 -16.94
C ARG A 83 -5.79 5.76 -15.49
N ASP A 84 -5.60 4.67 -14.75
CA ASP A 84 -6.08 4.52 -13.37
C ASP A 84 -5.24 5.36 -12.39
N TRP A 85 -4.00 5.72 -12.75
CA TRP A 85 -3.10 6.50 -11.89
C TRP A 85 -2.54 7.77 -12.53
N GLU A 86 -2.53 7.90 -13.85
CA GLU A 86 -1.98 9.07 -14.56
C GLU A 86 -2.66 10.38 -14.13
N THR A 87 -3.98 10.34 -13.86
CA THR A 87 -4.76 11.49 -13.38
C THR A 87 -4.35 11.98 -11.99
N HIS A 88 -3.60 11.16 -11.25
CA HIS A 88 -3.15 11.45 -9.88
C HIS A 88 -1.70 11.94 -9.82
N ASN A 89 -1.02 12.15 -10.95
CA ASN A 89 0.34 12.71 -11.01
C ASN A 89 1.39 11.87 -10.23
N PHE A 90 1.35 10.55 -10.37
CA PHE A 90 2.44 9.69 -9.88
C PHE A 90 3.65 9.73 -10.83
N THR A 91 4.86 9.78 -10.28
CA THR A 91 6.08 10.00 -11.08
C THR A 91 6.49 8.74 -11.86
N ASN A 92 6.41 7.57 -11.23
CA ASN A 92 6.71 6.27 -11.85
C ASN A 92 6.27 5.13 -10.91
N PRO A 93 4.96 4.89 -10.73
CA PRO A 93 4.51 3.94 -9.73
C PRO A 93 4.90 2.50 -10.10
N THR A 94 5.17 1.69 -9.08
CA THR A 94 5.33 0.24 -9.25
C THR A 94 3.95 -0.41 -9.24
N VAL A 95 3.65 -1.30 -10.20
CA VAL A 95 2.40 -2.06 -10.22
C VAL A 95 2.69 -3.53 -9.90
N ILE A 96 1.87 -4.11 -9.03
CA ILE A 96 1.96 -5.51 -8.60
C ILE A 96 0.64 -6.20 -8.93
N SER A 97 0.70 -7.25 -9.74
CA SER A 97 -0.39 -8.23 -9.85
C SER A 97 -0.04 -9.45 -9.03
N VAL A 98 -0.97 -9.91 -8.19
CA VAL A 98 -0.75 -11.02 -7.27
C VAL A 98 -1.84 -12.07 -7.48
N TRP A 99 -1.40 -13.30 -7.68
CA TRP A 99 -2.24 -14.49 -7.54
C TRP A 99 -1.98 -15.13 -6.19
N PHE A 100 -3.02 -15.32 -5.39
CA PHE A 100 -2.91 -15.88 -4.05
C PHE A 100 -3.84 -17.08 -3.90
N GLU A 101 -3.28 -18.23 -3.53
CA GLU A 101 -4.05 -19.46 -3.28
C GLU A 101 -3.97 -19.83 -1.79
N LYS A 102 -5.14 -19.96 -1.14
CA LYS A 102 -5.25 -20.38 0.26
C LYS A 102 -5.67 -21.85 0.31
N LYS A 103 -4.88 -22.69 0.99
CA LYS A 103 -5.32 -24.08 1.28
C LYS A 103 -6.49 -24.03 2.26
N LYS A 104 -7.57 -24.73 1.92
CA LYS A 104 -8.81 -24.79 2.72
C LYS A 104 -8.50 -25.17 4.18
N GLY A 105 -9.00 -24.37 5.12
CA GLY A 105 -8.87 -24.63 6.56
C GLY A 105 -7.53 -24.22 7.20
N MET A 106 -6.59 -23.66 6.43
CA MET A 106 -5.44 -22.98 7.02
C MET A 106 -5.64 -21.48 6.84
N ASP A 107 -5.51 -20.70 7.92
CA ASP A 107 -5.17 -19.30 7.73
C ASP A 107 -3.91 -19.22 6.88
N SER A 108 -3.76 -18.11 6.16
CA SER A 108 -2.53 -17.84 5.43
C SER A 108 -1.42 -18.03 6.46
N LYS A 109 -0.59 -19.06 6.29
CA LYS A 109 0.56 -19.30 7.17
C LYS A 109 1.54 -18.18 6.88
N VAL A 110 1.26 -17.01 7.44
CA VAL A 110 2.17 -15.87 7.43
C VAL A 110 3.29 -16.16 8.42
#